data_AF-A0A2U1FD44-F1
#
_entry.id   AF-A0A2U1FD44-F1
#
_cell.length_a   1.000
_cell.length_b   1.000
_cell.length_c   1.000
_cell.angle_alpha   90.00
_cell.angle_beta   90.00
_cell.angle_gamma   90.00
#
_symmetry.space_group_name_H-M   'P 1'
#
loop_
_entity.id
_entity.type
_entity.pdbx_description
1 polymer ?
#
loop_
_entity_poly.entity_id
_entity_poly.type
_entity_poly.pdbx_seq_one_letter_code
_entity_poly.pdbx_strand_id
1 'polypeptide(L)'
;MSPTAYLLLSALLFAIGAVGVLVRRNAIIVFMCVELMLNAVNLTLVTFSRINGSLDGQIMAFFVIVVAAAEVVVGLSIIMAIFRTRRTTSVDDANLLKY
;
A
#
# COMPACT_ATOMS: atom_id res chain seq x y z
N MET A 1 -19.45 -17.82 3.74
CA MET A 1 -19.01 -16.98 2.61
C MET A 1 -17.87 -17.68 1.89
N SER A 2 -17.83 -17.65 0.55
CA SER A 2 -16.82 -18.36 -0.24
C SER A 2 -15.43 -17.71 -0.13
N PRO A 3 -14.36 -18.45 0.19
CA PRO A 3 -12.98 -17.92 0.19
C PRO A 3 -12.56 -17.30 -1.14
N THR A 4 -13.07 -17.81 -2.26
CA THR A 4 -12.79 -17.30 -3.61
C THR A 4 -13.21 -15.85 -3.78
N ALA A 5 -14.31 -15.43 -3.15
CA ALA A 5 -14.78 -14.04 -3.24
C ALA A 5 -13.79 -13.05 -2.58
N TYR A 6 -13.15 -13.45 -1.48
CA TYR A 6 -12.13 -12.63 -0.81
C TYR A 6 -10.83 -12.55 -1.61
N LEU A 7 -10.45 -13.63 -2.31
CA LEU A 7 -9.29 -13.61 -3.22
C LEU A 7 -9.54 -12.74 -4.45
N LEU A 8 -10.75 -12.77 -5.02
CA LEU A 8 -11.11 -11.87 -6.12
C LEU A 8 -11.14 -10.41 -5.66
N LEU A 9 -11.68 -10.16 -4.47
CA LEU A 9 -11.68 -8.83 -3.88
C LEU A 9 -10.25 -8.32 -3.64
N SER A 10 -9.36 -9.14 -3.07
CA SER A 10 -7.98 -8.74 -2.85
C SER A 10 -7.24 -8.46 -4.16
N ALA A 11 -7.41 -9.30 -5.18
CA ALA A 11 -6.84 -9.06 -6.51
C ALA A 11 -7.33 -7.73 -7.11
N LEU A 12 -8.62 -7.43 -6.98
CA LEU A 12 -9.21 -6.18 -7.46
C LEU A 12 -8.67 -4.96 -6.71
N LEU A 13 -8.61 -5.01 -5.37
CA LEU A 13 -8.05 -3.94 -4.55
C LEU A 13 -6.58 -3.68 -4.87
N PHE A 14 -5.79 -4.74 -5.05
CA PHE A 14 -4.39 -4.63 -5.43
C PHE A 14 -4.23 -3.99 -6.82
N ALA A 15 -5.04 -4.40 -7.80
CA ALA A 15 -5.02 -3.81 -9.13
C ALA A 15 -5.40 -2.32 -9.12
N ILE A 16 -6.41 -1.92 -8.34
CA ILE A 16 -6.79 -0.52 -8.16
C ILE A 16 -5.63 0.28 -7.54
N GLY A 17 -5.00 -0.26 -6.50
CA GLY A 17 -3.83 0.36 -5.88
C GLY A 17 -2.68 0.52 -6.87
N ALA A 18 -2.36 -0.53 -7.63
CA ALA A 18 -1.29 -0.51 -8.63
C ALA A 18 -1.56 0.53 -9.75
N VAL A 19 -2.77 0.57 -10.29
CA VAL A 19 -3.17 1.59 -11.27
C VAL A 19 -3.08 2.98 -10.65
N GLY A 20 -3.50 3.14 -9.41
CA GLY A 20 -3.38 4.39 -8.66
C GLY A 20 -1.94 4.87 -8.53
N VAL A 21 -1.01 3.98 -8.18
CA VAL A 21 0.42 4.30 -8.09
C VAL A 21 0.98 4.80 -9.43
N LEU A 22 0.59 4.18 -10.55
CA LEU A 22 1.10 4.53 -11.87
C LEU A 22 0.50 5.81 -12.46
N VAL A 23 -0.76 6.10 -12.16
CA VAL A 23 -1.52 7.20 -12.79
C VAL A 23 -1.47 8.49 -11.97
N ARG A 24 -1.31 8.40 -10.65
CA ARG A 24 -1.44 9.55 -9.76
C ARG A 24 -0.12 10.31 -9.66
N ARG A 25 -0.21 11.63 -9.85
CA ARG A 25 0.93 12.55 -9.73
C ARG A 25 1.11 13.13 -8.33
N ASN A 26 0.12 13.00 -7.45
CA ASN A 26 0.22 13.51 -6.08
C ASN A 26 0.83 12.43 -5.19
N ALA A 27 1.99 12.72 -4.59
CA ALA A 27 2.75 11.80 -3.75
C ALA A 27 1.91 11.21 -2.60
N ILE A 28 1.00 12.01 -2.01
CA ILE A 28 0.11 11.54 -0.93
C ILE A 28 -0.88 10.50 -1.47
N ILE A 29 -1.42 10.71 -2.67
CA ILE A 29 -2.36 9.76 -3.28
C ILE A 29 -1.63 8.47 -3.66
N VAL A 30 -0.42 8.58 -4.21
CA VAL A 30 0.43 7.41 -4.50
C VAL A 30 0.68 6.62 -3.22
N PHE A 31 0.99 7.30 -2.11
CA PHE A 31 1.21 6.69 -0.81
C PHE A 31 -0.04 5.94 -0.31
N MET A 32 -1.22 6.57 -0.38
CA MET A 32 -2.49 5.88 -0.04
C MET A 32 -2.79 4.68 -0.95
N CYS A 33 -2.36 4.71 -2.22
CA CYS A 33 -2.51 3.56 -3.11
C CYS A 33 -1.62 2.38 -2.71
N VAL A 34 -0.41 2.64 -2.20
CA VAL A 34 0.47 1.60 -1.63
C VAL A 34 -0.18 0.96 -0.40
N GLU A 35 -0.76 1.75 0.50
CA GLU A 35 -1.49 1.24 1.67
C GLU A 35 -2.67 0.34 1.27
N LEU A 36 -3.38 0.69 0.20
CA LEU A 36 -4.45 -0.15 -0.36
C LEU A 36 -3.92 -1.49 -0.87
N MET A 37 -2.76 -1.50 -1.53
CA MET A 37 -2.10 -2.72 -2.00
C MET A 37 -1.67 -3.61 -0.82
N LEU A 38 -1.10 -3.03 0.25
CA LEU A 38 -0.73 -3.79 1.46
C LEU A 38 -1.96 -4.39 2.16
N ASN A 39 -3.09 -3.68 2.20
CA ASN A 39 -4.35 -4.22 2.71
C ASN A 39 -4.89 -5.38 1.86
N ALA A 40 -4.75 -5.31 0.54
CA ALA A 40 -5.10 -6.43 -0.35
C ALA A 40 -4.24 -7.67 -0.09
N VAL A 41 -2.93 -7.50 0.15
CA VAL A 41 -2.04 -8.59 0.56
C VAL A 41 -2.49 -9.20 1.88
N ASN A 42 -2.82 -8.38 2.88
CA ASN A 42 -3.33 -8.86 4.17
C ASN A 42 -4.62 -9.68 4.03
N LEU A 43 -5.56 -9.22 3.21
CA LEU A 43 -6.79 -9.96 2.94
C LEU A 43 -6.50 -11.33 2.30
N THR A 44 -5.53 -11.39 1.39
CA THR A 44 -5.07 -12.64 0.76
C THR A 44 -4.48 -13.60 1.80
N LEU A 45 -3.58 -13.11 2.66
CA LEU A 45 -2.94 -13.89 3.72
C LEU A 45 -3.95 -14.48 4.72
N VAL A 46 -4.90 -13.65 5.20
CA VAL A 46 -5.95 -14.08 6.12
C VAL A 46 -6.89 -15.09 5.45
N THR A 47 -7.18 -14.90 4.16
CA THR A 47 -8.01 -15.85 3.40
C THR A 47 -7.33 -17.21 3.26
N PHE A 48 -6.02 -17.25 2.96
CA PHE A 48 -5.27 -18.51 2.89
C PHE A 48 -5.10 -19.18 4.26
N SER A 49 -4.91 -18.40 5.33
CA SER A 49 -4.95 -18.91 6.70
C SER A 49 -6.28 -19.63 6.98
N ARG A 50 -7.40 -19.04 6.57
CA ARG A 50 -8.73 -19.67 6.73
C ARG A 50 -8.93 -20.92 5.88
N ILE A 51 -8.42 -20.95 4.64
CA ILE A 51 -8.53 -22.11 3.74
C ILE A 51 -7.71 -23.29 4.27
N ASN A 52 -6.48 -23.04 4.71
CA ASN A 52 -5.55 -24.07 5.18
C ASN A 52 -5.77 -24.47 6.64
N GLY A 53 -6.57 -23.71 7.40
CA GLY A 53 -6.80 -23.94 8.82
C GLY A 53 -5.58 -23.63 9.70
N SER A 54 -4.56 -22.93 9.18
CA SER A 54 -3.37 -22.53 9.93
C SER A 54 -3.44 -21.05 10.32
N LEU A 55 -2.72 -20.65 11.37
CA LEU A 55 -2.67 -19.27 11.84
C LEU A 55 -1.57 -18.44 11.17
N ASP A 56 -0.72 -19.06 10.35
CA ASP A 56 0.49 -18.42 9.80
C ASP A 56 0.17 -17.17 8.98
N GLY A 57 -0.89 -17.21 8.17
CA GLY A 57 -1.32 -16.06 7.37
C GLY A 57 -1.83 -14.90 8.22
N GLN A 58 -2.46 -15.17 9.37
CA GLN A 58 -2.88 -14.12 10.31
C GLN A 58 -1.69 -13.49 11.03
N ILE A 59 -0.72 -14.32 11.45
CA ILE A 59 0.53 -13.85 12.06
C ILE A 59 1.30 -12.96 11.07
N MET A 60 1.42 -13.40 9.81
CA MET A 60 2.07 -12.60 8.78
C MET A 60 1.34 -11.26 8.53
N ALA A 61 0.00 -11.28 8.43
CA ALA A 61 -0.79 -10.06 8.25
C ALA A 61 -0.61 -9.06 9.40
N PHE A 62 -0.47 -9.55 10.64
CA PHE A 62 -0.15 -8.70 11.79
C PHE A 62 1.20 -7.99 11.62
N PHE A 63 2.25 -8.71 11.21
CA PHE A 63 3.55 -8.09 10.94
C PHE A 63 3.50 -7.09 9.78
N VAL A 64 2.73 -7.36 8.72
CA VAL A 64 2.54 -6.40 7.62
C VAL A 64 1.89 -5.10 8.13
N ILE A 65 0.89 -5.18 9.02
CA ILE A 65 0.29 -3.98 9.63
C ILE A 65 1.31 -3.19 10.45
N VAL A 66 2.18 -3.87 11.20
CA VAL A 66 3.24 -3.22 11.98
C VAL A 66 4.26 -2.53 11.06
N VAL A 67 4.68 -3.19 9.97
CA VAL A 67 5.60 -2.61 8.99
C VAL A 67 4.95 -1.43 8.26
N ALA A 68 3.68 -1.55 7.86
CA ALA A 68 2.92 -0.48 7.23
C ALA A 68 2.83 0.74 8.18
N ALA A 69 2.58 0.54 9.47
CA ALA A 69 2.56 1.63 10.45
C ALA A 69 3.92 2.35 10.52
N ALA A 70 5.03 1.61 10.50
CA ALA A 70 6.37 2.20 10.47
C ALA A 70 6.65 2.94 9.15
N GLU A 71 6.24 2.35 8.03
CA GLU A 71 6.34 2.95 6.69
C GLU A 71 5.58 4.28 6.61
N VAL A 72 4.33 4.36 7.09
CA VAL A 72 3.51 5.58 7.10
C VAL A 72 4.21 6.73 7.82
N VAL A 73 4.82 6.45 8.97
CA VAL A 73 5.54 7.48 9.73
C VAL A 73 6.74 8.01 8.94
N VAL A 74 7.54 7.11 8.35
CA VAL A 74 8.74 7.50 7.58
C VAL A 74 8.35 8.17 6.27
N GLY A 75 7.44 7.58 5.50
CA GLY A 75 6.97 8.05 4.20
C GLY A 75 6.35 9.44 4.29
N LEU A 76 5.45 9.66 5.25
CA LEU A 76 4.83 10.97 5.44
C LEU A 76 5.86 12.02 5.91
N SER A 77 6.82 11.64 6.75
CA SER A 77 7.91 12.53 7.17
C SER A 77 8.74 13.02 5.97
N ILE A 78 9.06 12.12 5.03
CA ILE A 78 9.78 12.46 3.81
C ILE A 78 8.93 13.37 2.91
N ILE A 79 7.66 13.01 2.69
CA ILE A 79 6.73 13.82 1.88
C ILE A 79 6.61 15.24 2.44
N MET A 80 6.48 15.38 3.76
CA MET A 80 6.39 16.68 4.43
C MET A 80 7.69 17.48 4.32
N ALA A 81 8.86 16.84 4.43
CA ALA A 81 10.15 17.49 4.23
C ALA A 81 10.29 18.05 2.79
N ILE A 82 9.88 17.27 1.78
CA ILE A 82 9.87 17.72 0.38
C ILE A 82 8.87 18.85 0.19
N PHE A 83 7.65 18.74 0.73
CA PHE A 83 6.62 19.75 0.62
C PHE A 83 7.05 21.09 1.24
N ARG A 84 7.77 21.06 2.36
CA ARG A 84 8.28 22.28 3.02
C ARG A 84 9.25 23.06 2.12
N THR A 85 10.06 22.36 1.33
CA THR A 85 11.04 22.98 0.42
C THR A 85 10.43 23.39 -0.91
N ARG A 86 9.48 22.60 -1.43
CA ARG A 86 8.96 22.73 -2.80
C ARG A 86 7.57 23.36 -2.91
N ARG A 87 6.82 23.42 -1.80
CA ARG A 87 5.38 23.80 -1.75
C ARG A 87 4.47 23.05 -2.71
N THR A 88 4.91 21.91 -3.24
CA THR A 88 4.15 21.01 -4.12
C THR A 88 4.33 19.56 -3.66
N THR A 89 3.27 18.75 -3.80
CA THR A 89 3.30 17.30 -3.59
C THR A 89 3.31 16.53 -4.91
N SER A 90 3.54 17.22 -6.04
CA SER A 90 3.66 16.59 -7.36
C SER A 90 4.95 15.77 -7.46
N VAL A 91 4.82 14.51 -7.89
CA VAL A 91 5.95 13.60 -8.10
C VAL A 91 6.70 13.94 -9.40
N ASP A 92 6.02 14.50 -10.40
CA ASP A 92 6.64 14.89 -11.68
C ASP A 92 7.65 16.04 -11.53
N ASP A 93 7.41 16.92 -10.55
CA ASP A 93 8.29 18.06 -10.24
C ASP A 93 9.57 17.61 -9.51
N ALA A 94 9.65 16.33 -9.12
CA ALA A 94 10.79 15.75 -8.41
C ALA A 94 11.97 15.36 -9.32
N ASN A 95 11.99 15.77 -10.59
CA ASN A 95 12.94 15.31 -11.61
C ASN A 95 14.34 15.99 -11.57
N LEU A 96 14.80 16.41 -10.39
CA LEU A 96 16.06 17.17 -10.23
C LEU A 96 17.32 16.34 -10.52
N LEU A 97 17.23 15.02 -10.43
CA LEU A 97 18.37 14.09 -10.56
C LEU A 97 18.43 13.42 -11.94
N LYS A 98 17.80 14.04 -12.95
CA LYS A 98 17.77 13.46 -14.31
C LYS A 98 19.12 13.55 -15.03
N TYR A 99 20.09 14.30 -14.51
CA TYR A 99 21.46 14.43 -15.04
C TYR A 99 22.46 14.62 -13.91
#